data_AF-I5AZP5-F1
#
_entry.id   AF-I5AZP5-F1
#
_cell.length_a   1.000
_cell.length_b   1.000
_cell.length_c   1.000
_cell.angle_alpha   90.00
_cell.angle_beta   90.00
_cell.angle_gamma   90.00
#
_symmetry.space_group_name_H-M   'P 1'
#
loop_
_entity.id
_entity.type
_entity.pdbx_description
1 polymer ?
#
loop_
_entity_poly.entity_id
_entity_poly.type
_entity_poly.pdbx_seq_one_letter_code
_entity_poly.pdbx_strand_id
1 'polypeptide(L)' 'MTRQQKEAYQNTEALRKIIKSLEGQKFRLDCGHHITFGHFFGNDITIRNGKEPVITCSQCGY' A
#
# COMPACT_ATOMS: atom_id res chain seq x y z
N MET A 1 0.61 -7.03 -21.40
CA MET A 1 -0.60 -6.23 -21.13
C MET A 1 -1.11 -5.65 -22.45
N THR A 2 -2.32 -6.03 -22.88
CA THR A 2 -2.92 -5.61 -24.16
C THR A 2 -3.51 -4.20 -24.08
N ARG A 3 -3.89 -3.60 -25.22
CA ARG A 3 -4.48 -2.25 -25.25
C ARG A 3 -5.81 -2.17 -24.49
N GLN A 4 -6.67 -3.16 -24.69
CA GLN A 4 -7.93 -3.32 -23.95
C GLN A 4 -7.71 -3.45 -22.44
N GLN A 5 -6.66 -4.17 -22.02
CA GLN A 5 -6.30 -4.27 -20.61
C GLN A 5 -5.88 -2.91 -20.03
N LYS A 6 -5.23 -2.03 -20.80
CA LYS A 6 -4.85 -0.68 -20.33
C LYS A 6 -6.07 0.24 -20.16
N GLU A 7 -7.05 0.14 -21.06
CA GLU A 7 -8.27 0.94 -21.01
C GLU A 7 -9.15 0.63 -19.79
N ALA A 8 -8.99 -0.55 -19.17
CA ALA A 8 -9.68 -0.93 -17.94
C ALA A 8 -9.13 -0.28 -16.66
N TYR A 9 -7.97 0.41 -16.74
CA TYR A 9 -7.33 0.97 -15.56
C TYR A 9 -7.97 2.30 -15.20
N GLN A 10 -8.37 2.42 -13.94
CA GLN A 10 -8.82 3.70 -13.40
C GLN A 10 -7.64 4.65 -13.23
N ASN A 11 -7.92 5.96 -13.30
CA ASN A 11 -6.93 6.98 -13.01
C ASN A 11 -6.58 6.97 -11.50
N THR A 12 -5.33 7.33 -11.19
CA THR A 12 -4.80 7.52 -9.84
C THR A 12 -5.67 8.38 -8.91
N GLU A 13 -6.48 9.31 -9.46
CA GLU A 13 -7.45 10.10 -8.69
C GLU A 13 -8.49 9.24 -7.95
N ALA A 14 -8.91 8.11 -8.51
CA ALA A 14 -9.82 7.20 -7.84
C ALA A 14 -9.18 6.60 -6.57
N LEU A 15 -7.92 6.19 -6.67
CA LEU A 15 -7.16 5.66 -5.54
C LEU A 15 -6.90 6.74 -4.48
N ARG A 16 -6.58 7.98 -4.89
CA ARG A 16 -6.41 9.11 -3.96
C ARG A 16 -7.65 9.37 -3.12
N LYS A 17 -8.85 9.27 -3.69
CA LYS A 17 -10.12 9.42 -2.95
C LYS A 17 -10.30 8.33 -1.90
N ILE A 18 -9.97 7.08 -2.22
CA ILE A 18 -10.04 5.97 -1.27
C ILE A 18 -9.06 6.22 -0.11
N ILE A 19 -7.80 6.57 -0.40
CA ILE A 19 -6.80 6.86 0.64
C ILE A 19 -7.26 8.02 1.54
N LYS A 20 -7.80 9.11 0.98
CA LYS A 20 -8.33 10.23 1.78
C LYS A 20 -9.46 9.81 2.71
N SER A 21 -10.30 8.85 2.31
CA SER A 21 -11.37 8.35 3.19
C SER A 21 -10.85 7.58 4.42
N LEU A 22 -9.56 7.21 4.43
CA LEU A 22 -8.89 6.53 5.54
C LEU A 22 -8.17 7.51 6.49
N GLU A 23 -8.25 8.82 6.26
CA GLU A 23 -7.59 9.83 7.09
C GLU A 23 -7.99 9.70 8.57
N GLY A 24 -7.00 9.75 9.46
CA GLY A 24 -7.17 9.59 10.90
C GLY A 24 -7.27 8.14 11.39
N GLN A 25 -7.42 7.16 10.49
CA GLN A 25 -7.47 5.73 10.86
C GLN A 25 -6.05 5.15 11.01
N LYS A 26 -5.90 4.15 11.88
CA LYS A 26 -4.63 3.46 12.13
C LYS A 26 -4.75 1.99 11.78
N PHE A 27 -3.81 1.47 11.01
CA PHE A 27 -3.77 0.07 10.58
C PHE A 27 -2.45 -0.58 11.00
N ARG A 28 -2.51 -1.88 11.30
CA ARG A 28 -1.29 -2.69 11.40
C ARG A 28 -0.89 -3.13 10.01
N LEU A 29 0.42 -3.13 9.73
CA LEU A 29 0.96 -3.70 8.51
C LEU A 29 1.13 -5.21 8.69
N ASP A 30 1.13 -5.94 7.58
CA ASP A 30 1.35 -7.40 7.57
C ASP A 30 2.82 -7.75 7.90
N CYS A 31 3.72 -6.78 7.78
CA CYS A 31 5.12 -6.94 8.13
C CYS A 31 5.42 -6.55 9.59
N GLY A 32 6.35 -7.29 10.20
CA GLY A 32 6.77 -7.12 11.58
C GLY A 32 8.10 -6.40 11.80
N HIS A 33 8.61 -5.58 10.86
CA HIS A 33 9.87 -4.81 11.02
C HIS A 33 9.82 -3.73 12.12
N HIS A 34 8.91 -3.90 13.07
CA HIS A 34 8.74 -3.06 14.23
C HIS A 34 8.63 -3.88 15.53
N ILE A 35 9.73 -4.55 15.88
CA ILE A 35 10.30 -4.43 17.24
C ILE A 35 11.82 -4.31 17.10
N THR A 36 12.29 -3.22 16.50
CA THR A 36 13.69 -2.79 16.65
C THR A 36 13.67 -1.35 17.10
N PHE A 37 13.98 -1.15 18.39
CA PHE A 37 14.16 0.15 19.01
C PHE A 37 15.05 1.04 18.11
N GLY A 38 14.55 2.21 17.72
CA GLY A 38 15.36 3.26 17.06
C GLY A 38 15.16 3.46 15.56
N HIS A 39 14.27 2.73 14.89
CA HIS A 39 13.94 2.99 13.48
C HIS A 39 12.60 3.72 13.32
N PHE A 40 12.61 4.84 12.61
CA PHE A 40 11.39 5.53 12.19
C PHE A 40 10.57 4.59 11.29
N PHE A 41 9.31 4.37 11.62
CA PHE A 41 8.39 3.69 10.70
C PHE A 41 8.40 4.44 9.37
N GLY A 42 8.65 3.75 8.27
CA GLY A 42 8.45 4.32 6.95
C GLY A 42 6.98 4.75 6.82
N ASN A 43 6.75 6.00 6.45
CA ASN A 43 5.41 6.51 6.14
C ASN A 43 4.88 5.96 4.80
N ASP A 44 5.78 5.37 4.01
CA ASP A 44 5.46 4.74 2.74
C ASP A 44 5.12 3.26 2.91
N ILE A 45 3.99 2.87 2.34
CA ILE A 45 3.53 1.47 2.29
C ILE A 45 3.73 0.89 0.89
N THR A 46 3.91 -0.42 0.84
CA THR A 46 3.88 -1.21 -0.39
C THR A 46 2.65 -2.10 -0.35
N ILE A 47 1.80 -1.98 -1.38
CA ILE A 47 0.62 -2.84 -1.55
C ILE A 47 0.92 -3.81 -2.70
N ARG A 48 0.97 -5.10 -2.40
CA ARG A 48 1.07 -6.17 -3.40
C ARG A 48 -0.32 -6.75 -3.66
N ASN A 49 -0.85 -6.48 -4.84
CA ASN A 49 -2.19 -6.91 -5.23
C ASN A 49 -2.16 -8.33 -5.81
N GLY A 50 -2.04 -9.33 -4.93
CA GLY A 50 -2.11 -10.76 -5.26
C GLY A 50 -3.52 -11.34 -5.09
N LYS A 51 -3.62 -12.66 -4.85
CA LYS A 51 -4.91 -13.32 -4.50
C LYS A 51 -5.53 -12.70 -3.25
N GLU A 52 -4.68 -12.41 -2.27
CA GLU A 52 -4.99 -11.59 -1.10
C GLU A 52 -4.04 -10.40 -1.11
N PRO A 53 -4.54 -9.16 -0.98
CA PRO A 53 -3.68 -8.00 -0.89
C PRO A 53 -2.78 -8.07 0.34
N VAL A 54 -1.49 -7.82 0.15
CA VAL A 54 -0.50 -7.76 1.23
C VAL A 54 0.00 -6.33 1.36
N ILE A 55 -0.05 -5.79 2.58
CA ILE A 55 0.27 -4.40 2.91
C ILE A 55 1.49 -4.40 3.86
N THR A 56 2.66 -4.06 3.32
CA THR A 56 3.93 -4.02 4.08
C THR A 56 4.53 -2.61 4.05
N CYS A 57 5.56 -2.36 4.87
CA CYS A 57 6.36 -1.14 4.72
C CYS A 57 7.27 -1.25 3.49
N SER A 58 7.76 -0.12 3.00
CA SER A 58 8.66 -0.04 1.84
C SER A 58 9.94 -0.87 2.01
N GLN A 59 10.41 -1.10 3.24
CA GLN A 59 11.61 -1.90 3.53
C GLN A 59 11.41 -3.41 3.35
N CYS A 60 10.17 -3.92 3.46
CA CYS A 60 9.85 -5.32 3.10
C CYS A 60 9.27 -5.43 1.70
N GLY A 61 9.03 -4.28 1.04
CA GLY A 61 8.51 -4.20 -0.32
C GLY A 61 9.52 -4.68 -1.38
N TYR A 62 10.82 -4.59 -1.07
CA TYR A 62 11.92 -5.04 -1.92
C TYR A 62 12.19 -6.54 -1.82
#